data_AF-Q98MQ3-F1
#
_entry.id   AF-Q98MQ3-F1
#
_cell.length_a   1.000
_cell.length_b   1.000
_cell.length_c   1.000
_cell.angle_alpha   90.00
_cell.angle_beta   90.00
_cell.angle_gamma   90.00
#
_symmetry.space_group_name_H-M   'P 1'
#
loop_
_entity.id
_entity.type
_entity.pdbx_description
1 polymer ?
#
loop_
_entity_poly.entity_id
_entity_poly.type
_entity_poly.pdbx_seq_one_letter_code
_entity_poly.pdbx_strand_id
1 'polypeptide(L)'
;MDNSDRTGKDPSTGRFLPGHSGFKKVGSRSRVSRQAIDTANEHAATAMTMLVGKMLAGDIRAAEILLRYGADPFLPKNRTVELPDVENPTSENLATAVLSAAWSGEISPDEAKQLLDAIAAGKGIIEDAELLRRVEQLEAVKR
;
A
#
# COMPACT_ATOMS: atom_id res chain seq x y z
N MET A 1 12.56 37.05 -19.92
CA MET A 1 13.20 36.09 -18.99
C MET A 1 12.20 35.81 -17.89
N ASP A 2 11.72 34.57 -17.84
CA ASP A 2 10.67 34.12 -16.92
C ASP A 2 11.20 34.10 -15.47
N ASN A 3 10.42 34.62 -14.54
CA ASN A 3 10.81 34.84 -13.14
C ASN A 3 10.68 33.56 -12.29
N SER A 4 10.26 32.45 -12.92
CA SER A 4 10.08 31.11 -12.35
C SER A 4 11.39 30.49 -11.84
N ASP A 5 12.53 30.82 -12.46
CA ASP A 5 13.85 30.27 -12.12
C ASP A 5 14.39 30.72 -10.76
N ARG A 6 13.88 31.80 -10.16
CA ARG A 6 14.42 32.33 -8.89
C ARG A 6 13.76 31.76 -7.64
N THR A 7 12.52 31.28 -7.74
CA THR A 7 11.72 30.85 -6.57
C THR A 7 11.43 29.35 -6.56
N GLY A 8 11.52 28.69 -7.72
CA GLY A 8 11.21 27.28 -7.90
C GLY A 8 9.78 26.90 -7.53
N LYS A 9 8.87 27.89 -7.56
CA LYS A 9 7.42 27.70 -7.45
C LYS A 9 6.79 28.05 -8.78
N ASP A 10 5.78 27.29 -9.17
CA ASP A 10 4.90 27.58 -10.29
C ASP A 10 4.20 28.92 -10.02
N PRO A 11 4.39 29.95 -10.88
CA PRO A 11 3.80 31.27 -10.67
C PRO A 11 2.26 31.29 -10.79
N SER A 12 1.66 30.27 -11.41
CA SER A 12 0.21 30.16 -11.59
C SER A 12 -0.47 29.41 -10.45
N THR A 13 0.17 28.35 -9.93
CA THR A 13 -0.43 27.49 -8.89
C THR A 13 0.18 27.67 -7.50
N GLY A 14 1.32 28.35 -7.40
CA GLY A 14 2.11 28.50 -6.18
C GLY A 14 2.75 27.20 -5.68
N ARG A 15 2.57 26.09 -6.41
CA ARG A 15 3.12 24.77 -6.06
C ARG A 15 4.61 24.73 -6.35
N PHE A 16 5.33 23.93 -5.59
CA PHE A 16 6.75 23.71 -5.84
C PHE A 16 6.96 22.96 -7.16
N LEU A 17 7.88 23.44 -7.99
CA LEU A 17 8.26 22.78 -9.23
C LEU A 17 9.04 21.49 -8.91
N PRO A 18 8.65 20.32 -9.46
CA PRO A 18 9.34 19.07 -9.21
C PRO A 18 10.77 19.14 -9.78
N GLY A 19 11.76 18.75 -8.98
CA GLY A 19 13.16 18.68 -9.41
C GLY A 19 13.95 19.99 -9.36
N HIS A 20 13.37 21.08 -8.87
CA HIS A 20 14.09 22.36 -8.75
C HIS A 20 15.21 22.28 -7.68
N SER A 21 16.40 22.76 -8.03
CA SER A 21 17.67 22.58 -7.29
C SER A 21 17.67 23.12 -5.86
N GLY A 22 16.85 24.14 -5.58
CA GLY A 22 16.65 24.69 -4.23
C GLY A 22 15.80 23.81 -3.29
N PHE A 23 15.23 22.71 -3.79
CA PHE A 23 14.36 21.83 -3.02
C PHE A 23 14.92 20.41 -2.88
N LYS A 24 14.56 19.82 -1.77
CA LYS A 24 14.91 18.45 -1.41
C LYS A 24 14.28 17.46 -2.38
N LYS A 25 15.07 16.48 -2.85
CA LYS A 25 14.59 15.40 -3.73
C LYS A 25 13.33 14.75 -3.12
N VAL A 26 12.35 14.44 -3.95
CA VAL A 26 11.13 13.74 -3.51
C VAL A 26 11.51 12.47 -2.76
N GLY A 27 10.92 12.26 -1.57
CA GLY A 27 11.25 11.16 -0.66
C GLY A 27 12.42 11.42 0.29
N SER A 28 13.13 12.55 0.18
CA SER A 28 14.22 12.86 1.11
C SER A 28 13.70 13.35 2.46
N ARG A 29 14.13 12.66 3.52
CA ARG A 29 13.75 13.00 4.91
C ARG A 29 14.67 14.07 5.49
N SER A 30 14.11 14.98 6.29
CA SER A 30 14.90 15.96 7.04
C SER A 30 15.82 15.26 8.05
N ARG A 31 16.97 15.87 8.35
CA ARG A 31 17.91 15.35 9.35
C ARG A 31 17.24 15.20 10.72
N VAL A 32 16.40 16.18 11.08
CA VAL A 32 15.59 16.16 12.31
C VAL A 32 14.62 14.98 12.31
N SER A 33 13.95 14.69 11.20
CA SER A 33 13.03 13.55 11.11
C SER A 33 13.75 12.20 11.22
N ARG A 34 14.94 12.06 10.65
CA ARG A 34 15.74 10.83 10.82
C ARG A 34 16.17 10.68 12.26
N GLN A 35 16.75 11.73 12.83
CA GLN A 35 17.22 11.70 14.21
C GLN A 35 16.10 11.40 15.20
N ALA A 36 14.91 11.98 15.03
CA ALA A 36 13.76 11.66 15.85
C ALA A 36 13.35 10.17 15.79
N ILE A 37 13.45 9.55 14.61
CA ILE A 37 13.13 8.14 14.41
C ILE A 37 14.23 7.26 14.99
N ASP A 38 15.48 7.62 14.78
CA ASP A 38 16.63 6.91 15.33
C ASP A 38 16.54 6.90 16.87
N THR A 39 16.27 8.06 17.49
CA THR A 39 16.04 8.16 18.94
C THR A 39 14.81 7.38 19.40
N ALA A 40 13.73 7.36 18.60
CA ALA A 40 12.53 6.58 18.95
C ALA A 40 12.81 5.07 18.90
N ASN A 41 13.61 4.62 17.94
CA ASN A 41 14.01 3.22 17.82
C ASN A 41 14.95 2.81 18.96
N GLU A 42 15.91 3.66 19.34
CA GLU A 42 16.79 3.43 20.49
C GLU A 42 16.00 3.23 21.80
N HIS A 43 14.89 3.94 21.96
CA HIS A 43 14.03 3.85 23.15
C HIS A 43 12.84 2.89 23.01
N ALA A 44 12.70 2.19 21.88
CA ALA A 44 11.54 1.34 21.60
C ALA A 44 11.37 0.24 22.66
N ALA A 45 12.48 -0.39 23.09
CA ALA A 45 12.45 -1.40 24.15
C ALA A 45 11.96 -0.82 25.49
N THR A 46 12.44 0.36 25.88
CA THR A 46 12.00 1.05 27.10
C THR A 46 10.53 1.43 27.02
N ALA A 47 10.07 1.93 25.87
CA ALA A 47 8.67 2.25 25.62
C ALA A 47 7.78 1.01 25.78
N MET A 48 8.23 -0.15 25.28
CA MET A 48 7.52 -1.42 25.43
C MET A 48 7.39 -1.82 26.91
N THR A 49 8.47 -1.73 27.68
CA THR A 49 8.44 -2.04 29.12
C THR A 49 7.48 -1.12 29.88
N MET A 50 7.47 0.18 29.57
CA MET A 50 6.51 1.13 30.17
C MET A 50 5.06 0.77 29.83
N LEU A 51 4.81 0.34 28.59
CA LEU A 51 3.49 -0.06 28.14
C LEU A 51 2.99 -1.30 28.88
N VAL A 52 3.86 -2.30 29.10
CA VAL A 52 3.55 -3.47 29.92
C VAL A 52 3.20 -3.06 31.36
N GLY A 53 3.98 -2.15 31.96
CA GLY A 53 3.69 -1.63 33.29
C GLY A 53 2.31 -0.96 33.40
N LYS A 54 1.95 -0.14 32.41
CA LYS A 54 0.63 0.50 32.34
C LYS A 54 -0.50 -0.51 32.17
N MET A 55 -0.30 -1.52 31.33
CA MET A 55 -1.27 -2.61 31.12
C MET A 55 -1.50 -3.38 32.42
N LEU A 56 -0.44 -3.75 33.15
CA LEU A 56 -0.56 -4.41 34.45
C LEU A 56 -1.24 -3.54 35.51
N ALA A 57 -1.14 -2.21 35.39
CA ALA A 57 -1.86 -1.25 36.23
C ALA A 57 -3.34 -1.06 35.84
N GLY A 58 -3.83 -1.76 34.81
CA GLY A 58 -5.22 -1.74 34.37
C GLY A 58 -5.53 -0.76 33.24
N ASP A 59 -4.53 -0.17 32.58
CA ASP A 59 -4.74 0.68 31.40
C ASP A 59 -5.14 -0.19 30.19
N ILE A 60 -6.44 -0.16 29.87
CA ILE A 60 -7.03 -0.92 28.75
C ILE A 60 -6.42 -0.49 27.41
N ARG A 61 -6.02 0.77 27.24
CA ARG A 61 -5.38 1.23 25.99
C ARG A 61 -3.99 0.65 25.85
N ALA A 62 -3.23 0.54 26.94
CA ALA A 62 -1.94 -0.14 26.91
C ALA A 62 -2.09 -1.62 26.54
N ALA A 63 -3.12 -2.29 27.07
CA ALA A 63 -3.44 -3.67 26.71
C ALA A 63 -3.81 -3.82 25.21
N GLU A 64 -4.65 -2.93 24.67
CA GLU A 64 -5.03 -2.93 23.25
C GLU A 64 -3.79 -2.81 22.34
N ILE A 65 -2.88 -1.88 22.64
CA ILE A 65 -1.67 -1.66 21.86
C ILE A 65 -0.75 -2.88 21.90
N LEU A 66 -0.56 -3.50 23.07
CA LEU A 66 0.24 -4.70 23.22
C LEU A 66 -0.35 -5.90 22.48
N LEU A 67 -1.67 -6.09 22.50
CA LEU A 67 -2.34 -7.15 21.75
C LEU A 67 -2.26 -6.94 20.24
N ARG A 68 -2.30 -5.68 19.78
CA ARG A 68 -2.24 -5.35 18.35
C ARG A 68 -0.84 -5.48 17.76
N TYR A 69 0.21 -5.14 18.52
CA TYR A 69 1.57 -4.98 17.99
C TYR A 69 2.66 -5.79 18.71
N GLY A 70 2.47 -6.14 19.98
CA GLY A 70 3.50 -6.75 20.84
C GLY A 70 3.37 -8.25 21.06
N ALA A 71 2.17 -8.81 20.95
CA ALA A 71 1.95 -10.25 21.02
C ALA A 71 2.08 -10.89 19.63
N ASP A 72 2.66 -12.11 19.59
CA ASP A 72 2.56 -12.96 18.42
C ASP A 72 1.07 -13.11 18.06
N PRO A 73 0.70 -12.98 16.78
CA PRO A 73 -0.65 -12.64 16.39
C PRO A 73 -1.59 -13.83 16.64
N PHE A 74 -2.23 -13.84 17.81
CA PHE A 74 -3.47 -14.59 18.03
C PHE A 74 -4.63 -14.02 17.19
N LEU A 75 -4.44 -12.83 16.59
CA LEU A 75 -5.34 -12.23 15.62
C LEU A 75 -4.93 -12.66 14.20
N PRO A 76 -5.84 -13.19 13.37
CA PRO A 76 -5.52 -13.57 12.00
C PRO A 76 -5.02 -12.33 11.24
N LYS A 77 -3.73 -12.29 10.96
CA LYS A 77 -3.17 -11.43 9.92
C LYS A 77 -3.20 -12.26 8.65
N ASN A 78 -4.11 -11.91 7.74
CA ASN A 78 -4.32 -12.44 6.39
C ASN A 78 -3.36 -13.58 6.03
N ARG A 79 -3.89 -14.80 5.98
CA ARG A 79 -3.12 -15.97 5.55
C ARG A 79 -2.70 -15.75 4.10
N THR A 80 -1.46 -16.10 3.77
CA THR A 80 -1.05 -16.20 2.36
C THR A 80 -1.91 -17.25 1.68
N VAL A 81 -2.75 -16.83 0.74
CA VAL A 81 -3.55 -17.72 -0.10
C VAL A 81 -2.72 -18.04 -1.33
N GLU A 82 -2.38 -19.32 -1.52
CA GLU A 82 -1.84 -19.77 -2.80
C GLU A 82 -3.01 -19.80 -3.79
N LEU A 83 -2.92 -18.96 -4.83
CA LEU A 83 -3.86 -19.03 -5.93
C LEU A 83 -3.50 -20.25 -6.79
N PRO A 84 -4.49 -21.02 -7.27
CA PRO A 84 -4.22 -22.15 -8.14
C PRO A 84 -3.47 -21.69 -9.39
N ASP A 85 -2.53 -22.52 -9.84
CA ASP A 85 -1.74 -22.27 -11.05
C ASP A 85 -2.67 -22.46 -12.26
N VAL A 86 -3.22 -21.36 -12.76
CA VAL A 86 -4.05 -21.37 -13.97
C VAL A 86 -3.18 -20.87 -15.12
N GLU A 87 -2.89 -21.72 -16.10
CA GLU A 87 -2.25 -21.26 -17.35
C GLU A 87 -3.17 -20.23 -18.01
N ASN A 88 -2.71 -18.98 -18.11
CA ASN A 88 -3.47 -17.83 -18.62
C ASN A 88 -4.85 -17.68 -17.95
N PRO A 89 -4.91 -17.32 -16.65
CA PRO A 89 -6.18 -17.19 -15.95
C PRO A 89 -7.00 -16.05 -16.56
N THR A 90 -8.21 -16.33 -17.01
CA THR A 90 -9.20 -15.27 -17.27
C THR A 90 -9.72 -14.74 -15.93
N SER A 91 -10.23 -13.51 -15.92
CA SER A 91 -10.83 -12.92 -14.70
C SER A 91 -12.01 -13.75 -14.18
N GLU A 92 -12.74 -14.42 -15.09
CA GLU A 92 -13.85 -15.32 -14.75
C GLU A 92 -13.36 -16.61 -14.07
N ASN A 93 -12.26 -17.21 -14.57
CA ASN A 93 -11.65 -18.38 -13.95
C ASN A 93 -11.15 -18.08 -12.54
N LEU A 94 -10.51 -16.92 -12.36
CA LEU A 94 -10.04 -16.47 -11.04
C LEU A 94 -11.20 -16.20 -10.08
N ALA A 95 -12.25 -15.51 -10.53
CA ALA A 95 -13.42 -15.25 -9.70
C ALA A 95 -14.12 -16.54 -9.25
N THR A 96 -14.24 -17.51 -10.17
CA THR A 96 -14.84 -18.82 -9.87
C THR A 96 -14.00 -19.61 -8.87
N ALA A 97 -12.67 -19.58 -9.01
CA ALA A 97 -11.77 -20.23 -8.06
C ALA A 97 -11.88 -19.61 -6.65
N VAL A 98 -11.91 -18.28 -6.55
CA VAL A 98 -12.07 -17.58 -5.26
C VAL A 98 -13.41 -17.93 -4.60
N LEU A 99 -14.50 -17.95 -5.35
CA LEU A 99 -15.82 -18.32 -4.83
C LEU A 99 -15.86 -19.79 -4.39
N SER A 100 -15.22 -20.69 -5.13
CA SER A 100 -15.12 -22.10 -4.75
C SER A 100 -14.36 -22.28 -3.44
N ALA A 101 -13.23 -21.58 -3.26
CA ALA A 101 -12.45 -21.63 -2.02
C ALA A 101 -13.23 -21.06 -0.82
N ALA A 102 -14.07 -20.03 -1.05
CA ALA A 102 -14.93 -19.49 -0.01
C ALA A 102 -16.04 -20.48 0.38
N TRP A 103 -16.62 -21.18 -0.60
CA TRP A 103 -17.64 -22.21 -0.34
C TRP A 103 -17.07 -23.47 0.33
N SER A 104 -15.82 -23.84 0.05
CA SER A 104 -15.16 -24.96 0.73
C SER A 104 -14.69 -24.60 2.15
N GLY A 105 -14.74 -23.32 2.53
CA GLY A 105 -14.27 -22.83 3.83
C GLY A 105 -12.75 -22.73 3.94
N GLU A 106 -12.02 -22.80 2.83
CA GLU A 106 -10.56 -22.62 2.78
C GLU A 106 -10.14 -21.16 3.02
N ILE A 107 -10.99 -20.22 2.58
CA ILE A 107 -10.85 -18.79 2.84
C ILE A 107 -12.13 -18.21 3.44
N SER A 108 -12.00 -17.14 4.21
CA SER A 108 -13.16 -16.43 4.76
C SER A 108 -13.91 -15.61 3.69
N PRO A 109 -15.20 -15.30 3.91
CA PRO A 109 -15.96 -14.44 2.99
C PRO A 109 -15.37 -13.03 2.80
N ASP A 110 -14.70 -12.49 3.83
CA ASP A 110 -14.06 -11.17 3.75
C ASP A 110 -12.79 -11.23 2.90
N GLU A 111 -11.97 -12.29 3.04
CA GLU A 111 -10.82 -12.54 2.16
C GLU A 111 -11.26 -12.76 0.71
N ALA A 112 -12.33 -13.51 0.49
CA ALA A 112 -12.90 -13.73 -0.85
C ALA A 112 -13.32 -12.41 -1.51
N LYS A 113 -13.98 -11.53 -0.75
CA LYS A 113 -14.37 -10.19 -1.22
C LYS A 113 -13.14 -9.36 -1.61
N GLN A 114 -12.12 -9.31 -0.75
CA GLN A 114 -10.88 -8.57 -1.02
C GLN A 114 -10.17 -9.08 -2.29
N LEU A 115 -10.16 -10.39 -2.52
CA LEU A 115 -9.58 -10.99 -3.73
C LEU A 115 -10.37 -10.64 -4.99
N LEU A 116 -11.71 -10.69 -4.94
CA LEU A 116 -12.57 -10.32 -6.06
C LEU A 116 -12.41 -8.84 -6.44
N ASP A 117 -12.33 -7.94 -5.45
CA ASP A 117 -12.08 -6.52 -5.67
C ASP A 117 -10.72 -6.29 -6.34
N ALA A 118 -9.68 -7.02 -5.92
CA ALA A 118 -8.36 -6.96 -6.54
C ALA A 118 -8.36 -7.45 -8.00
N ILE A 119 -9.09 -8.53 -8.30
CA ILE A 119 -9.23 -9.06 -9.67
C ILE A 119 -9.95 -8.03 -10.57
N ALA A 120 -11.04 -7.44 -10.08
CA ALA A 120 -11.79 -6.42 -10.83
C ALA A 120 -10.93 -5.18 -11.12
N ALA A 121 -10.17 -4.71 -10.13
CA ALA A 121 -9.24 -3.60 -10.32
C ALA A 121 -8.12 -3.93 -11.34
N GLY A 122 -7.58 -5.15 -11.30
CA GLY A 122 -6.55 -5.60 -12.25
C GLY A 122 -7.07 -5.71 -13.69
N LYS A 123 -8.32 -6.13 -13.88
CA LYS A 123 -8.94 -6.24 -15.22
C LYS A 123 -8.98 -4.90 -15.94
N GLY A 124 -9.36 -3.82 -15.26
CA GLY A 124 -9.38 -2.48 -15.85
C GLY A 124 -7.99 -2.05 -16.35
N ILE A 125 -6.93 -2.35 -15.59
CA ILE A 125 -5.56 -2.00 -15.96
C ILE A 125 -5.11 -2.75 -17.24
N ILE A 126 -5.48 -4.03 -17.36
CA ILE A 126 -5.13 -4.85 -18.52
C ILE A 126 -5.93 -4.43 -19.75
N GLU A 127 -7.24 -4.19 -19.61
CA GLU A 127 -8.10 -3.74 -20.70
C GLU A 127 -7.65 -2.36 -21.23
N ASP A 128 -7.30 -1.43 -20.35
CA ASP A 128 -6.76 -0.12 -20.74
C ASP A 128 -5.46 -0.26 -21.54
N ALA A 129 -4.55 -1.14 -21.12
CA ALA A 129 -3.30 -1.40 -21.82
C ALA A 129 -3.52 -2.06 -23.20
N GLU A 130 -4.47 -3.00 -23.29
CA GLU A 130 -4.81 -3.64 -24.56
C GLU A 130 -5.48 -2.66 -25.54
N LEU A 131 -6.38 -1.81 -25.05
CA LEU A 131 -7.03 -0.77 -25.84
C LEU A 131 -6.01 0.24 -26.38
N LEU A 132 -5.06 0.70 -25.54
CA LEU A 132 -3.98 1.60 -25.98
C LEU A 132 -3.16 0.96 -27.11
N ARG A 133 -2.79 -0.32 -26.95
CA ARG A 133 -2.01 -1.06 -27.95
C ARG A 133 -2.75 -1.21 -29.27
N ARG A 134 -4.07 -1.46 -29.24
CA ARG A 134 -4.92 -1.55 -30.43
C ARG A 134 -5.04 -0.18 -31.12
N VAL A 135 -5.16 0.91 -30.37
CA VAL A 135 -5.18 2.28 -30.91
C VAL A 135 -3.86 2.60 -31.60
N GLU A 136 -2.72 2.34 -30.96
CA GLU A 136 -1.39 2.58 -31.55
C GLU A 136 -1.19 1.80 -32.86
N GLN A 137 -1.63 0.53 -32.90
CA GLN A 137 -1.57 -0.28 -34.13
C GLN A 137 -2.45 0.30 -35.24
N LEU A 138 -3.67 0.75 -34.91
CA LEU A 138 -4.58 1.38 -35.87
C LEU A 138 -4.02 2.71 -36.40
N GLU A 139 -3.41 3.52 -35.53
CA GLU A 139 -2.78 4.78 -35.93
C GLU A 139 -1.53 4.56 -36.80
N ALA A 140 -0.77 3.50 -36.54
CA ALA A 140 0.39 3.12 -37.36
C ALA A 140 -0.01 2.65 -38.78
N VAL A 141 -1.16 1.97 -38.93
CA VAL A 141 -1.69 1.49 -40.22
C VAL A 141 -2.35 2.60 -41.03
N LYS A 142 -2.80 3.69 -40.39
CA LYS A 142 -3.47 4.82 -41.04
C LYS A 142 -2.52 5.92 -41.55
N ARG A 143 -1.21 5.79 -41.30
CA ARG A 143 -0.16 6.63 -41.90
C ARG A 143 0.36 6.02 -43.20
#